data_AF-A0A6N9QA36-F1
#
_entry.id   AF-A0A6N9QA36-F1
#
_cell.length_a   1.000
_cell.length_b   1.000
_cell.length_c   1.000
_cell.angle_alpha   90.00
_cell.angle_beta   90.00
_cell.angle_gamma   90.00
#
_symmetry.space_group_name_H-M   'P 1'
#
loop_
_entity.id
_entity.type
_entity.pdbx_description
1 polymer ?
#
loop_
_entity_poly.entity_id
_entity_poly.type
_entity_poly.pdbx_seq_one_letter_code
_entity_poly.pdbx_strand_id
1 'polypeptide(L)'
;MATKQAKLTILTFAQDFQSGHWNWTDEEKKKLGDVEEMGKIIKSRLENAGCEIQEMYAVKHDKDEKRWWNEYKKDYEVQFKSNHAHFVIKFEKGKGKTLPELAREIGIEENYIEKPKSGSHSYDNMLSYLIHIKYEKKYQYDVNAVYTITGKKYIEYYREKYESWTKGRAEISVKSAKELINFLKMGILKGEIERKDIAQNDEWLFAYALNKDLLDKAFEGRNVITGLKRRYPQE
;
A
#
# COMPACT_ATOMS: atom_id res chain seq x y z
N MET A 1 13.52 -22.01 -26.21
CA MET A 1 12.06 -21.92 -26.36
C MET A 1 11.63 -20.55 -25.88
N ALA A 2 10.89 -19.78 -26.68
CA ALA A 2 10.38 -18.47 -26.26
C ALA A 2 9.34 -18.68 -25.15
N THR A 3 9.58 -18.09 -23.97
CA THR A 3 8.67 -18.17 -22.84
C THR A 3 7.38 -17.43 -23.20
N LYS A 4 6.28 -18.18 -23.38
CA LYS A 4 4.97 -17.59 -23.70
C LYS A 4 4.50 -16.80 -22.48
N GLN A 5 4.44 -15.47 -22.59
CA GLN A 5 3.94 -14.64 -21.51
C GLN A 5 2.45 -14.92 -21.28
N ALA A 6 2.06 -15.08 -20.01
CA ALA A 6 0.68 -15.35 -19.66
C ALA A 6 -0.19 -14.09 -19.84
N LYS A 7 -1.41 -14.29 -20.34
CA LYS A 7 -2.43 -13.23 -20.35
C LYS A 7 -2.90 -12.98 -18.92
N LEU A 8 -3.00 -11.72 -18.54
CA LEU A 8 -3.48 -11.33 -17.22
C LEU A 8 -5.01 -11.35 -17.19
N THR A 9 -5.57 -11.85 -16.09
CA THR A 9 -7.02 -11.78 -15.81
C THR A 9 -7.37 -10.63 -14.89
N ILE A 10 -6.42 -10.17 -14.09
CA ILE A 10 -6.54 -8.98 -13.25
C ILE A 10 -5.21 -8.23 -13.28
N LEU A 11 -5.27 -6.92 -13.13
CA LEU A 11 -4.10 -6.06 -12.91
C LEU A 11 -4.49 -4.89 -12.02
N THR A 12 -3.48 -4.31 -11.38
CA THR A 12 -3.57 -2.98 -10.78
C THR A 12 -2.40 -2.16 -11.26
N PHE A 13 -2.56 -0.85 -11.32
CA PHE A 13 -1.45 0.06 -11.55
C PHE A 13 -1.68 1.38 -10.82
N ALA A 14 -0.60 2.12 -10.62
CA ALA A 14 -0.62 3.46 -10.09
C ALA A 14 0.24 4.35 -10.99
N GLN A 15 -0.26 5.52 -11.35
CA GLN A 15 0.49 6.47 -12.17
C GLN A 15 0.13 7.91 -11.81
N ASP A 16 1.12 8.80 -11.84
CA ASP A 16 0.93 10.22 -11.62
C ASP A 16 0.24 10.90 -12.82
N PHE A 17 0.01 12.21 -12.71
CA PHE A 17 -0.66 12.99 -13.75
C PHE A 17 0.32 13.76 -14.65
N GLN A 18 1.62 13.43 -14.63
CA GLN A 18 2.60 14.11 -15.48
C GLN A 18 2.47 13.64 -16.92
N SER A 19 2.25 14.58 -17.85
CA SER A 19 1.98 14.26 -19.26
C SER A 19 3.06 13.39 -19.92
N GLY A 20 4.32 13.52 -19.51
CA GLY A 20 5.45 12.74 -20.03
C GLY A 20 5.39 11.24 -19.69
N HIS A 21 4.66 10.85 -18.64
CA HIS A 21 4.50 9.46 -18.22
C HIS A 21 3.37 8.72 -18.94
N TRP A 22 2.63 9.42 -19.81
CA TRP A 22 1.50 8.87 -20.56
C TRP A 22 1.76 8.95 -22.06
N ASN A 23 1.79 7.79 -22.71
CA ASN A 23 1.82 7.67 -24.17
C ASN A 23 0.40 7.85 -24.76
N TRP A 24 -0.16 9.01 -24.46
CA TRP A 24 -1.49 9.45 -24.86
C TRP A 24 -1.39 10.60 -25.87
N THR A 25 -2.44 10.76 -26.67
CA THR A 25 -2.61 11.91 -27.55
C THR A 25 -2.74 13.20 -26.72
N ASP A 26 -2.49 14.34 -27.36
CA ASP A 26 -2.59 15.64 -26.67
C ASP A 26 -4.01 15.92 -26.15
N GLU A 27 -5.04 15.40 -26.82
CA GLU A 27 -6.43 15.54 -26.37
C GLU A 27 -6.72 14.69 -25.14
N GLU A 28 -6.29 13.42 -25.13
CA GLU A 28 -6.40 12.55 -23.96
C GLU A 28 -5.62 13.12 -22.76
N LYS A 29 -4.44 13.71 -23.00
CA LYS A 29 -3.61 14.32 -21.95
C LYS A 29 -4.29 15.48 -21.24
N LYS A 30 -5.24 16.18 -21.87
CA LYS A 30 -6.05 17.22 -21.21
C LYS A 30 -6.95 16.67 -20.10
N LYS A 31 -7.17 15.36 -20.05
CA LYS A 31 -7.99 14.69 -19.03
C LYS A 31 -7.18 14.17 -17.84
N LEU A 32 -5.85 14.33 -17.85
CA LEU A 32 -5.02 13.91 -16.71
C LEU A 32 -5.45 14.63 -15.42
N GLY A 33 -5.72 13.84 -14.38
CA GLY A 33 -6.24 14.31 -13.10
C GLY A 33 -7.76 14.16 -12.94
N ASP A 34 -8.51 14.05 -14.04
CA ASP A 34 -9.90 13.59 -14.04
C ASP A 34 -9.93 12.07 -14.13
N VAL A 35 -9.94 11.43 -12.97
CA VAL A 35 -9.76 9.98 -12.84
C VAL A 35 -10.89 9.18 -13.50
N GLU A 36 -12.10 9.73 -13.55
CA GLU A 36 -13.23 9.08 -14.22
C GLU A 36 -13.03 9.08 -15.74
N GLU A 37 -12.69 10.23 -16.32
CA GLU A 37 -12.42 10.38 -17.75
C GLU A 37 -11.19 9.58 -18.18
N MET A 38 -10.12 9.57 -17.37
CA MET A 38 -8.96 8.70 -17.57
C MET A 38 -9.39 7.23 -17.62
N GLY A 39 -10.26 6.80 -16.69
CA GLY A 39 -10.79 5.44 -16.67
C GLY A 39 -11.56 5.08 -17.93
N LYS A 40 -12.37 6.01 -18.46
CA LYS A 40 -13.10 5.84 -19.73
C LYS A 40 -12.14 5.69 -20.92
N ILE A 41 -11.11 6.53 -21.01
CA ILE A 41 -10.06 6.45 -22.05
C ILE A 41 -9.37 5.09 -22.02
N ILE A 42 -8.90 4.67 -20.84
CA ILE A 42 -8.19 3.39 -20.66
C ILE A 42 -9.10 2.22 -21.03
N LYS A 43 -10.37 2.24 -20.58
CA LYS A 43 -11.37 1.22 -20.94
C LYS A 43 -11.52 1.12 -22.45
N SER A 44 -11.74 2.24 -23.15
CA SER A 44 -11.89 2.26 -24.60
C SER A 44 -10.65 1.75 -25.34
N ARG A 45 -9.44 2.14 -24.91
CA ARG A 45 -8.19 1.66 -25.52
C ARG A 45 -8.04 0.15 -25.39
N LEU A 46 -8.29 -0.40 -24.20
CA LEU A 46 -8.23 -1.83 -23.94
C LEU A 46 -9.29 -2.61 -24.74
N GLU A 47 -10.53 -2.14 -24.78
CA GLU A 47 -11.62 -2.77 -25.54
C GLU A 47 -11.34 -2.74 -27.05
N ASN A 48 -10.85 -1.62 -27.59
CA ASN A 48 -10.43 -1.51 -28.99
C ASN A 48 -9.27 -2.45 -29.35
N ALA A 49 -8.40 -2.76 -28.38
CA ALA A 49 -7.34 -3.75 -28.56
C ALA A 49 -7.85 -5.21 -28.47
N GLY A 50 -9.14 -5.41 -28.20
CA GLY A 50 -9.79 -6.72 -28.11
C GLY A 50 -9.78 -7.35 -26.72
N CYS A 51 -9.58 -6.56 -25.67
CA CYS A 51 -9.82 -7.01 -24.29
C CYS A 51 -11.32 -6.96 -23.95
N GLU A 52 -11.76 -7.80 -23.03
CA GLU A 52 -13.13 -7.76 -22.49
C GLU A 52 -13.05 -7.50 -20.98
N ILE A 53 -13.43 -6.30 -20.56
CA ILE A 53 -13.32 -5.85 -19.18
C ILE A 53 -14.61 -6.22 -18.44
N GLN A 54 -14.46 -7.06 -17.41
CA GLN A 54 -15.55 -7.43 -16.52
C GLN A 54 -15.82 -6.33 -15.49
N GLU A 55 -14.76 -5.82 -14.85
CA GLU A 55 -14.85 -4.81 -13.79
C GLU A 55 -13.67 -3.85 -13.86
N MET A 56 -13.91 -2.57 -13.62
CA MET A 56 -12.85 -1.56 -13.56
C MET A 56 -13.19 -0.46 -12.56
N TYR A 57 -12.20 -0.17 -11.70
CA TYR A 57 -12.29 0.82 -10.64
C TYR A 57 -11.12 1.79 -10.69
N ALA A 58 -11.37 3.03 -10.30
CA ALA A 58 -10.36 4.08 -10.28
C ALA A 58 -10.55 5.01 -9.09
N VAL A 59 -9.44 5.48 -8.50
CA VAL A 59 -9.47 6.44 -7.39
C VAL A 59 -8.26 7.35 -7.44
N LYS A 60 -8.45 8.61 -7.09
CA LYS A 60 -7.37 9.58 -6.92
C LYS A 60 -6.75 9.44 -5.52
N HIS A 61 -5.45 9.26 -5.46
CA HIS A 61 -4.67 9.36 -4.24
C HIS A 61 -3.90 10.68 -4.21
N ASP A 62 -4.39 11.62 -3.41
CA ASP A 62 -3.84 12.97 -3.26
C ASP A 62 -3.47 13.35 -1.82
N LYS A 63 -3.62 12.41 -0.88
CA LYS A 63 -3.35 12.59 0.56
C LYS A 63 -2.35 11.59 1.10
N ASP A 64 -1.66 10.89 0.21
CA ASP A 64 -0.62 9.96 0.60
C ASP A 64 0.59 10.73 1.13
N GLU A 65 0.92 10.49 2.39
CA GLU A 65 2.03 11.15 3.07
C GLU A 65 3.25 10.23 3.13
N LYS A 66 4.44 10.84 3.13
CA LYS A 66 5.68 10.24 3.62
C LYS A 66 6.14 11.07 4.81
N ARG A 67 6.35 10.41 5.95
CA ARG A 67 6.92 11.03 7.15
C ARG A 67 8.36 10.58 7.32
N TRP A 68 9.26 11.51 7.60
CA TRP A 68 10.63 11.19 8.00
C TRP A 68 11.05 12.05 9.17
N TRP A 69 11.90 11.49 10.00
CA TRP A 69 12.51 12.21 11.10
C TRP A 69 13.50 13.24 10.53
N ASN A 70 13.32 14.52 10.86
CA ASN A 70 14.26 15.57 10.52
C ASN A 70 15.13 15.85 11.76
N GLU A 71 16.39 15.40 11.70
CA GLU A 71 17.35 15.55 12.80
C GLU A 71 17.63 17.01 13.19
N TYR A 72 17.48 17.96 12.26
CA TYR A 72 17.74 19.38 12.53
C TYR A 72 16.58 20.05 13.25
N LYS A 73 15.34 19.71 12.86
CA LYS A 73 14.11 20.23 13.48
C LYS A 73 13.71 19.47 14.74
N LYS A 74 14.29 18.28 14.96
CA LYS A 74 13.90 17.34 16.02
C LYS A 74 12.40 17.04 15.99
N ASP A 75 11.86 16.96 14.78
CA ASP A 75 10.46 16.70 14.52
C ASP A 75 10.31 15.90 13.21
N TYR A 76 9.15 15.30 13.01
CA TYR A 76 8.82 14.62 11.77
C TYR A 76 8.36 15.62 10.71
N GLU A 77 9.01 15.60 9.56
CA GLU A 77 8.53 16.32 8.38
C GLU A 77 7.58 15.42 7.60
N VAL A 78 6.49 16.03 7.12
CA VAL A 78 5.48 15.38 6.29
C VAL A 78 5.61 15.94 4.87
N GLN A 79 5.82 15.06 3.89
CA GLN A 79 5.73 15.40 2.48
C GLN A 79 4.63 14.57 1.83
N PHE A 80 3.71 15.24 1.15
CA PHE A 80 2.75 14.58 0.29
C PHE A 80 3.45 13.96 -0.91
N LYS A 81 3.12 12.70 -1.21
CA LYS A 81 3.52 12.05 -2.46
C LYS A 81 2.88 12.78 -3.64
N SER A 82 3.45 12.60 -4.83
CA SER A 82 2.83 13.09 -6.06
C SER A 82 1.39 12.58 -6.15
N ASN A 83 0.48 13.46 -6.55
CA ASN A 83 -0.89 13.08 -6.84
C ASN A 83 -0.89 12.02 -7.95
N HIS A 84 -1.53 10.89 -7.71
CA HIS A 84 -1.59 9.76 -8.64
C HIS A 84 -2.98 9.11 -8.60
N ALA A 85 -3.26 8.31 -9.61
CA ALA A 85 -4.47 7.49 -9.65
C ALA A 85 -4.11 6.02 -9.50
N HIS A 86 -4.92 5.29 -8.75
CA HIS A 86 -4.91 3.83 -8.72
C HIS A 86 -6.04 3.29 -9.57
N PHE A 87 -5.74 2.24 -10.34
CA PHE A 87 -6.72 1.52 -11.15
C PHE A 87 -6.65 0.03 -10.84
N VAL A 88 -7.82 -0.60 -10.75
CA VAL A 88 -7.96 -2.06 -10.67
C VAL A 88 -8.82 -2.50 -11.85
N ILE A 89 -8.30 -3.43 -12.65
CA ILE A 89 -8.98 -3.94 -13.85
C ILE A 89 -9.06 -5.45 -13.76
N LYS A 90 -10.26 -5.98 -14.01
CA LYS A 90 -10.54 -7.42 -14.12
C LYS A 90 -11.13 -7.70 -15.49
N PHE A 91 -10.55 -8.67 -16.17
CA PHE A 91 -10.97 -9.11 -17.49
C PHE A 91 -11.77 -10.40 -17.39
N GLU A 92 -12.63 -10.62 -18.37
CA GLU A 92 -13.23 -11.93 -18.58
C GLU A 92 -12.13 -12.99 -18.83
N LYS A 93 -12.43 -14.25 -18.46
CA LYS A 93 -11.41 -15.31 -18.47
C LYS A 93 -10.82 -15.51 -19.87
N GLY A 94 -9.50 -15.31 -20.00
CA GLY A 94 -8.78 -15.43 -21.27
C GLY A 94 -8.91 -14.24 -22.22
N LYS A 95 -9.65 -13.20 -21.80
CA LYS A 95 -9.94 -11.98 -22.56
C LYS A 95 -9.08 -10.78 -22.16
N GLY A 96 -8.11 -10.97 -21.27
CA GLY A 96 -7.01 -10.02 -21.12
C GLY A 96 -5.90 -10.25 -22.13
N LYS A 97 -4.79 -9.53 -21.95
CA LYS A 97 -3.58 -9.59 -22.77
C LYS A 97 -2.33 -9.80 -21.91
N THR A 98 -1.18 -9.96 -22.55
CA THR A 98 0.11 -10.01 -21.85
C THR A 98 0.44 -8.65 -21.22
N LEU A 99 1.35 -8.63 -20.25
CA LEU A 99 1.75 -7.39 -19.57
C LEU A 99 2.26 -6.30 -20.55
N PRO A 100 3.18 -6.59 -21.51
CA PRO A 100 3.67 -5.58 -22.46
C PRO A 100 2.56 -5.01 -23.34
N GLU A 101 1.65 -5.88 -23.79
CA GLU A 101 0.50 -5.42 -24.56
C GLU A 101 -0.38 -4.50 -23.72
N LEU A 102 -0.72 -4.89 -22.48
CA LEU A 102 -1.56 -4.09 -21.59
C LEU A 102 -0.91 -2.73 -21.27
N ALA A 103 0.39 -2.71 -20.97
CA ALA A 103 1.14 -1.48 -20.73
C ALA A 103 1.08 -0.53 -21.95
N ARG A 104 1.32 -1.06 -23.15
CA ARG A 104 1.22 -0.31 -24.40
C ARG A 104 -0.18 0.25 -24.63
N GLU A 105 -1.22 -0.55 -24.47
CA GLU A 105 -2.60 -0.11 -24.70
C GLU A 105 -3.07 0.91 -23.65
N ILE A 106 -2.70 0.72 -22.38
CA ILE A 106 -2.95 1.70 -21.30
C ILE A 106 -2.14 3.00 -21.56
N GLY A 107 -0.98 2.89 -22.21
CA GLY A 107 -0.10 4.02 -22.51
C GLY A 107 0.85 4.36 -21.37
N ILE A 108 1.31 3.36 -20.61
CA ILE A 108 2.29 3.50 -19.51
C ILE A 108 3.40 2.46 -19.65
N GLU A 109 4.50 2.63 -18.92
CA GLU A 109 5.55 1.61 -18.85
C GLU A 109 5.11 0.38 -18.02
N GLU A 110 5.66 -0.79 -18.33
CA GLU A 110 5.29 -2.06 -17.69
C GLU A 110 5.54 -2.10 -16.18
N ASN A 111 6.56 -1.40 -15.69
CA ASN A 111 6.96 -1.31 -14.29
C ASN A 111 5.90 -0.64 -13.40
N TYR A 112 4.97 0.14 -13.96
CA TYR A 112 3.85 0.72 -13.22
C TYR A 112 2.70 -0.25 -13.00
N ILE A 113 2.66 -1.37 -13.74
CA ILE A 113 1.61 -2.38 -13.62
C ILE A 113 2.06 -3.48 -12.66
N GLU A 114 1.28 -3.66 -11.59
CA GLU A 114 1.47 -4.77 -10.67
C GLU A 114 0.66 -5.99 -11.12
N LYS A 115 1.36 -7.12 -11.23
CA LYS A 115 0.73 -8.42 -11.45
C LYS A 115 0.09 -8.90 -10.15
N PRO A 116 -1.03 -9.64 -10.22
CA PRO A 116 -1.57 -10.29 -9.05
C PRO A 116 -0.54 -11.23 -8.44
N LYS A 117 -0.35 -11.11 -7.12
CA LYS A 117 0.35 -12.13 -6.35
C LYS A 117 -0.43 -13.44 -6.46
N SER A 118 0.28 -14.56 -6.41
CA SER A 118 -0.34 -15.89 -6.40
C SER A 118 -1.35 -16.00 -5.25
N GLY A 119 -2.53 -16.57 -5.55
CA GLY A 119 -3.60 -16.80 -4.58
C GLY A 119 -4.95 -16.21 -4.95
N SER A 120 -6.00 -16.79 -4.38
CA SER A 120 -7.41 -16.45 -4.61
C SER A 120 -7.81 -15.06 -4.08
N HIS A 121 -7.03 -14.49 -3.16
CA HIS A 121 -7.34 -13.22 -2.49
C HIS A 121 -6.69 -11.99 -3.16
N SER A 122 -5.98 -12.17 -4.27
CA SER A 122 -5.27 -11.08 -4.94
C SER A 122 -6.20 -9.94 -5.35
N TYR A 123 -7.34 -10.25 -5.95
CA TYR A 123 -8.32 -9.26 -6.37
C TYR A 123 -8.95 -8.49 -5.20
N ASP A 124 -9.36 -9.19 -4.15
CA ASP A 124 -9.94 -8.59 -2.95
C ASP A 124 -8.94 -7.65 -2.25
N ASN A 125 -7.66 -8.04 -2.20
CA ASN A 125 -6.61 -7.17 -1.67
C ASN A 125 -6.43 -5.90 -2.52
N MET A 126 -6.45 -6.01 -3.86
CA MET A 126 -6.37 -4.85 -4.75
C MET A 126 -7.54 -3.89 -4.53
N LEU A 127 -8.78 -4.41 -4.43
CA LEU A 127 -9.96 -3.59 -4.16
C LEU A 127 -9.85 -2.87 -2.82
N SER A 128 -9.45 -3.57 -1.76
CA SER A 128 -9.28 -2.97 -0.42
C SER A 128 -8.22 -1.87 -0.38
N TYR A 129 -7.21 -1.96 -1.27
CA TYR A 129 -6.11 -1.02 -1.31
C TYR A 129 -6.51 0.34 -1.86
N LEU A 130 -7.54 0.42 -2.72
CA LEU A 130 -8.05 1.68 -3.29
C LEU A 130 -8.49 2.70 -2.23
N ILE A 131 -8.90 2.21 -1.05
CA ILE A 131 -9.28 3.09 0.07
C ILE A 131 -8.36 2.92 1.28
N HIS A 132 -7.28 2.15 1.12
CA HIS A 132 -6.34 1.79 2.18
C HIS A 132 -6.98 1.17 3.43
N ILE A 133 -8.18 0.57 3.34
CA ILE A 133 -8.94 0.10 4.50
C ILE A 133 -8.17 -0.91 5.36
N LYS A 134 -7.21 -1.65 4.79
CA LYS A 134 -6.40 -2.63 5.54
C LYS A 134 -5.13 -2.02 6.15
N TYR A 135 -4.78 -0.78 5.84
CA TYR A 135 -3.49 -0.17 6.13
C TYR A 135 -3.68 1.07 7.01
N GLU A 136 -3.81 0.87 8.31
CA GLU A 136 -4.16 1.90 9.29
C GLU A 136 -3.28 3.16 9.23
N LYS A 137 -1.98 3.00 9.00
CA LYS A 137 -1.03 4.12 8.94
C LYS A 137 -1.13 4.97 7.66
N LYS A 138 -1.89 4.51 6.67
CA LYS A 138 -2.11 5.25 5.43
C LYS A 138 -3.38 6.07 5.53
N TYR A 139 -3.42 7.16 4.77
CA TYR A 139 -4.64 7.94 4.62
C TYR A 139 -5.78 7.03 4.11
N GLN A 140 -6.90 7.04 4.84
CA GLN A 140 -8.09 6.26 4.52
C GLN A 140 -8.96 7.08 3.57
N TYR A 141 -9.08 6.64 2.31
CA TYR A 141 -9.92 7.34 1.35
C TYR A 141 -11.40 6.99 1.54
N ASP A 142 -12.27 7.93 1.19
CA ASP A 142 -13.71 7.71 1.22
C ASP A 142 -14.10 6.67 0.17
N VAL A 143 -14.99 5.74 0.54
CA VAL A 143 -15.51 4.72 -0.39
C VAL A 143 -16.20 5.33 -1.62
N ASN A 144 -16.82 6.50 -1.47
CA ASN A 144 -17.50 7.21 -2.55
C ASN A 144 -16.52 7.97 -3.45
N ALA A 145 -15.24 8.08 -3.09
CA ALA A 145 -14.20 8.62 -3.97
C ALA A 145 -13.77 7.62 -5.06
N VAL A 146 -14.19 6.35 -4.96
CA VAL A 146 -13.86 5.32 -5.94
C VAL A 146 -14.88 5.34 -7.08
N TYR A 147 -14.41 5.64 -8.28
CA TYR A 147 -15.21 5.54 -9.49
C TYR A 147 -15.37 4.07 -9.91
N THR A 148 -16.61 3.67 -10.16
CA THR A 148 -16.93 2.41 -10.85
C THR A 148 -17.06 2.71 -12.33
N ILE A 149 -16.03 2.37 -13.11
CA ILE A 149 -16.01 2.62 -14.56
C ILE A 149 -16.87 1.57 -15.29
N THR A 150 -16.80 0.31 -14.85
CA THR A 150 -17.69 -0.78 -15.32
C THR A 150 -17.79 -1.89 -14.28
N GLY A 151 -18.87 -2.66 -14.33
CA GLY A 151 -19.12 -3.80 -13.46
C GLY A 151 -19.92 -3.46 -12.21
N LYS A 152 -19.77 -4.27 -11.16
CA LYS A 152 -20.45 -4.10 -9.87
C LYS A 152 -20.05 -2.79 -9.21
N LYS A 153 -20.98 -2.08 -8.55
CA LYS A 153 -20.66 -0.85 -7.82
C LYS A 153 -19.64 -1.14 -6.71
N TYR A 154 -18.54 -0.38 -6.66
CA TYR A 154 -17.48 -0.58 -5.68
C TYR A 154 -18.00 -0.58 -4.23
N ILE A 155 -18.96 0.28 -3.91
CA ILE A 155 -19.55 0.35 -2.56
C ILE A 155 -20.23 -0.95 -2.12
N GLU A 156 -20.67 -1.79 -3.04
CA GLU A 156 -21.22 -3.10 -2.71
C GLU A 156 -20.12 -4.06 -2.26
N TYR A 157 -18.92 -4.03 -2.87
CA TYR A 157 -17.76 -4.75 -2.37
C TYR A 157 -17.37 -4.28 -0.97
N TYR A 158 -17.32 -2.96 -0.76
CA TYR A 158 -17.05 -2.41 0.55
C TYR A 158 -18.02 -2.95 1.60
N ARG A 159 -19.33 -2.96 1.33
CA ARG A 159 -20.35 -3.49 2.25
C ARG A 159 -20.16 -4.98 2.53
N GLU A 160 -19.96 -5.79 1.49
CA GLU A 160 -19.81 -7.24 1.62
C GLU A 160 -18.51 -7.66 2.30
N LYS A 161 -17.45 -6.88 2.11
CA LYS A 161 -16.10 -7.21 2.57
C LYS A 161 -15.65 -6.43 3.81
N TYR A 162 -16.44 -5.46 4.27
CA TYR A 162 -16.10 -4.57 5.37
C TYR A 162 -15.49 -5.30 6.57
N GLU A 163 -16.18 -6.35 7.06
CA GLU A 163 -15.73 -7.12 8.20
C GLU A 163 -14.41 -7.85 7.93
N SER A 164 -14.30 -8.50 6.76
CA SER A 164 -13.09 -9.24 6.37
C SER A 164 -11.89 -8.31 6.17
N TRP A 165 -12.09 -7.14 5.56
CA TRP A 165 -11.06 -6.13 5.37
C TRP A 165 -10.62 -5.52 6.71
N THR A 166 -11.56 -5.27 7.62
CA THR A 166 -11.25 -4.76 8.97
C THR A 166 -10.48 -5.80 9.80
N LYS A 167 -10.84 -7.09 9.72
CA LYS A 167 -10.05 -8.18 10.31
C LYS A 167 -8.63 -8.23 9.73
N GLY A 168 -8.51 -8.09 8.40
CA GLY A 168 -7.21 -8.02 7.75
C GLY A 168 -6.37 -6.80 8.16
N ARG A 169 -6.99 -5.66 8.52
CA ARG A 169 -6.28 -4.51 9.14
C ARG A 169 -5.66 -4.90 10.47
N ALA A 170 -6.41 -5.59 11.34
CA ALA A 170 -5.89 -6.05 12.63
C ALA A 170 -4.70 -7.01 12.45
N GLU A 171 -4.77 -7.94 11.49
CA GLU A 171 -3.66 -8.85 11.17
C GLU A 171 -2.40 -8.11 10.69
N ILE A 172 -2.56 -7.11 9.82
CA ILE A 172 -1.44 -6.27 9.36
C ILE A 172 -0.83 -5.50 10.52
N SER A 173 -1.66 -5.00 11.44
CA SER A 173 -1.20 -4.25 12.62
C SER A 173 -0.41 -5.14 13.58
N VAL A 174 -0.88 -6.36 13.83
CA VAL A 174 -0.14 -7.38 14.61
C VAL A 174 1.18 -7.74 13.93
N LYS A 175 1.20 -7.85 12.60
CA LYS A 175 2.44 -8.12 11.86
C LYS A 175 3.45 -6.97 12.00
N SER A 176 3.00 -5.72 11.84
CA SER A 176 3.83 -4.52 12.05
C SER A 176 4.43 -4.51 13.46
N ALA A 177 3.60 -4.79 14.48
CA ALA A 177 4.04 -4.88 15.86
C ALA A 177 5.13 -5.95 16.06
N LYS A 178 5.03 -7.11 15.40
CA LYS A 178 6.05 -8.17 15.45
C LYS A 178 7.38 -7.72 14.84
N GLU A 179 7.34 -6.95 13.75
CA GLU A 179 8.54 -6.43 13.09
C GLU A 179 9.32 -5.44 13.97
N LEU A 180 8.64 -4.72 14.88
CA LEU A 180 9.26 -3.81 15.84
C LEU A 180 9.95 -4.49 17.02
N ILE A 181 9.65 -5.75 17.34
CA ILE A 181 10.09 -6.39 18.60
C ILE A 181 11.60 -6.33 18.75
N ASN A 182 12.36 -6.66 17.71
CA ASN A 182 13.82 -6.70 17.79
C ASN A 182 14.42 -5.30 17.95
N PHE A 183 13.86 -4.30 17.26
CA PHE A 183 14.27 -2.91 17.39
C PHE A 183 14.07 -2.44 18.84
N LEU A 184 12.86 -2.61 19.39
CA LEU A 184 12.53 -2.22 20.76
C LEU A 184 13.40 -2.96 21.78
N LYS A 185 13.53 -4.28 21.64
CA LYS A 185 14.35 -5.11 22.54
C LYS A 185 15.81 -4.63 22.58
N MET A 186 16.42 -4.40 21.41
CA MET A 186 17.81 -3.96 21.35
C MET A 186 18.00 -2.53 21.86
N GLY A 187 17.10 -1.61 21.51
CA GLY A 187 17.14 -0.23 22.01
C GLY A 187 17.00 -0.18 23.53
N ILE A 188 16.09 -0.98 24.11
CA ILE A 188 15.95 -1.11 25.57
C ILE A 188 17.24 -1.64 26.21
N LEU A 189 17.82 -2.73 25.69
CA LEU A 189 19.04 -3.32 26.26
C LEU A 189 20.24 -2.37 26.22
N LYS A 190 20.34 -1.53 25.19
CA LYS A 190 21.37 -0.49 25.07
C LYS A 190 21.08 0.75 25.90
N GLY A 191 19.85 0.90 26.36
CA GLY A 191 19.37 2.08 27.08
C GLY A 191 19.03 3.28 26.21
N GLU A 192 18.86 3.06 24.91
CA GLU A 192 18.46 4.05 23.90
C GLU A 192 16.94 4.29 23.90
N ILE A 193 16.16 3.32 24.41
CA ILE A 193 14.69 3.38 24.50
C ILE A 193 14.25 3.15 25.94
N GLU A 194 13.42 4.05 26.46
CA GLU A 194 12.82 4.03 27.79
C GLU A 194 11.31 3.83 27.72
N ARG A 195 10.69 3.52 28.87
CA ARG A 195 9.22 3.32 28.95
C ARG A 195 8.43 4.55 28.50
N LYS A 196 8.96 5.76 28.74
CA LYS A 196 8.33 7.01 28.30
C LYS A 196 8.28 7.12 26.77
N ASP A 197 9.33 6.67 26.08
CA ASP A 197 9.42 6.74 24.62
C ASP A 197 8.41 5.75 24.01
N ILE A 198 8.29 4.56 24.63
CA ILE A 198 7.26 3.58 24.27
C ILE A 198 5.85 4.15 24.49
N ALA A 199 5.59 4.83 25.60
CA ALA A 199 4.28 5.39 25.91
C ALA A 199 3.88 6.56 25.00
N GLN A 200 4.85 7.30 24.45
CA GLN A 200 4.62 8.43 23.55
C GLN A 200 4.46 8.02 22.08
N ASN A 201 4.69 6.74 21.76
CA ASN A 201 4.58 6.21 20.42
C ASN A 201 3.54 5.08 20.40
N ASP A 202 2.35 5.35 19.86
CA ASP A 202 1.24 4.39 19.85
C ASP A 202 1.61 3.04 19.24
N GLU A 203 2.46 3.03 18.20
CA GLU A 203 2.91 1.80 17.57
C GLU A 203 3.80 0.98 18.52
N TRP A 204 4.71 1.65 19.21
CA TRP A 204 5.58 0.99 20.19
C TRP A 204 4.79 0.55 21.41
N LEU A 205 3.84 1.35 21.87
CA LEU A 205 2.93 1.01 22.96
C LEU A 205 2.11 -0.24 22.64
N PHE A 206 1.56 -0.31 21.43
CA PHE A 206 0.81 -1.48 20.97
C PHE A 206 1.71 -2.71 20.83
N ALA A 207 2.89 -2.57 20.22
CA ALA A 207 3.87 -3.65 20.13
C ALA A 207 4.31 -4.14 21.51
N TYR A 208 4.45 -3.22 22.47
CA TYR A 208 4.76 -3.53 23.86
C TYR A 208 3.61 -4.28 24.54
N ALA A 209 2.37 -3.81 24.42
CA ALA A 209 1.22 -4.49 25.01
C ALA A 209 1.08 -5.95 24.52
N LEU A 210 1.34 -6.19 23.23
CA LEU A 210 1.29 -7.53 22.64
C LEU A 210 2.47 -8.44 23.05
N ASN A 211 3.60 -7.87 23.49
CA ASN A 211 4.84 -8.61 23.76
C ASN A 211 5.44 -8.24 25.14
N LYS A 212 4.58 -7.91 26.10
CA LYS A 212 4.94 -7.30 27.38
C LYS A 212 6.03 -8.08 28.10
N ASP A 213 5.84 -9.39 28.30
CA ASP A 213 6.78 -10.22 29.05
C ASP A 213 8.18 -10.25 28.43
N LEU A 214 8.27 -10.21 27.09
CA LEU A 214 9.54 -10.21 26.38
C LEU A 214 10.27 -8.88 26.52
N LEU A 215 9.56 -7.75 26.42
CA LEU A 215 10.17 -6.42 26.53
C LEU A 215 10.45 -6.03 28.00
N ASP A 216 9.65 -6.48 28.96
CA ASP A 216 9.95 -6.32 30.38
C ASP A 216 11.25 -7.05 30.77
N LYS A 217 11.45 -8.27 30.28
CA LYS A 217 12.75 -8.97 30.43
C LYS A 217 13.91 -8.22 29.81
N ALA A 218 13.69 -7.45 28.74
CA ALA A 218 14.74 -6.61 28.17
C ALA A 218 15.10 -5.44 29.12
N PHE A 219 14.11 -4.82 29.77
CA PHE A 219 14.35 -3.80 30.80
C PHE A 219 15.11 -4.37 32.00
N GLU A 220 14.75 -5.56 32.47
CA GLU A 220 15.49 -6.26 33.52
C GLU A 220 16.93 -6.58 33.07
N GLY A 221 17.09 -7.07 31.85
CA GLY A 221 18.40 -7.36 31.25
C GLY A 221 19.31 -6.13 31.14
N ARG A 222 18.76 -4.95 30.85
CA ARG A 222 19.50 -3.68 30.86
C ARG A 222 20.12 -3.40 32.24
N ASN A 223 19.39 -3.66 33.33
CA ASN A 223 19.91 -3.48 34.68
C ASN A 223 21.08 -4.42 34.97
N VAL A 224 21.00 -5.68 34.49
CA VAL A 224 22.10 -6.65 34.59
C VAL A 224 23.32 -6.19 33.81
N ILE A 225 23.15 -5.77 32.54
CA ILE A 225 24.25 -5.26 31.70
C ILE A 225 24.92 -4.06 32.37
N THR A 226 24.13 -3.10 32.87
CA THR A 226 24.63 -1.91 33.55
C THR A 226 25.41 -2.28 34.82
N GLY A 227 24.89 -3.22 35.60
CA GLY A 227 25.56 -3.75 36.79
C GLY A 227 26.88 -4.44 36.47
N LEU A 228 26.94 -5.23 35.38
CA LEU A 228 28.16 -5.89 34.92
C LEU A 228 29.21 -4.89 34.42
N LYS A 229 28.83 -3.90 33.60
CA LYS A 229 29.75 -2.84 33.13
C LYS A 229 30.35 -2.04 34.29
N ARG A 230 29.56 -1.78 35.34
CA ARG A 230 30.06 -1.12 36.56
C ARG A 230 31.02 -1.99 37.35
N ARG A 231 30.78 -3.31 37.39
CA ARG A 231 31.63 -4.28 38.10
C ARG A 231 32.93 -4.59 37.36
N TYR A 232 32.90 -4.54 36.02
CA TYR A 232 34.02 -4.85 35.12
C TYR A 232 34.17 -3.72 34.09
N PRO A 233 34.70 -2.55 34.49
CA PRO A 233 34.93 -1.46 33.55
C PRO A 233 35.93 -1.89 32.48
N GLN A 234 35.67 -1.50 31.24
CA GLN A 234 36.65 -1.65 30.15
C GLN A 234 37.69 -0.53 30.34
N GLU A 235 38.97 -0.89 30.32
CA GLU A 235 40.11 0.04 30.37
C GLU A 235 40.16 0.97 29.15
#